data_AF-A0A2P8WFX2-F1
#
_entry.id   AF-A0A2P8WFX2-F1
#
_cell.length_a   1.000
_cell.length_b   1.000
_cell.length_c   1.000
_cell.angle_alpha   90.00
_cell.angle_beta   90.00
_cell.angle_gamma   90.00
#
_symmetry.space_group_name_H-M   'P 1'
#
loop_
_entity.id
_entity.type
_entity.pdbx_description
1 polymer ?
#
loop_
_entity_poly.entity_id
_entity_poly.type
_entity_poly.pdbx_seq_one_letter_code
_entity_poly.pdbx_strand_id
1 'polypeptide(L)'
;MPIELGLLIRAVSVPASILGKPVVERLSRDEKVIALLKHFKLDPDHPPEKFSDVYAYALVEYGVDKPEPILTLFRRDDFRQIFRNAFDNNSPQRLLQAGEHYVVNVLEAGKVGTWPELQAWREANIDHRREFLYFSQLFVKVAKRTRTPQEVLRDHKLDGIERQQNGLHQEITLRRQDLERLRTHEAMRTEIARLAASERLALGAVTSDQEQCRAFSLAQQLKGWFETLDYAFEPYEVWEEDYFECIIQIPARRRFDRILVRGISGAAGLDDVKGLRQSVEAQKTDEGWLVSNRRKLPIAEQEIEKERDLFCYTFDELIDEVADFSSYVDWLEEEIKGRGVDRYYIPLGCRQDDIDPLTQRIRGENRYPEDKGGIERYIRQWLADETKEHVSVLGEFGTGKTWFVLHYAWITLQAYKTAKEEGTERPRLPLVITLRDYAKALDLENVLAGFFFTKHNIRLTSKVFNQLNRMGKLLLIFDGFDEMAARVDRQQMINNFWELAKVVVPGSKAILTCRTEHFPDAKEGRALLNAELKASTDNLTGEPPQFESVELEKFNRDQIRRVLSFKADEATVEQILNNSELRDLAERPLMVELILEALPEIEQGKPVDLSRVYLYAMTR
;
A
#
# COMPACT_ATOMS: atom_id res chain seq x y z
N MET A 1 36.37 42.26 -17.35
CA MET A 1 36.72 41.51 -18.57
C MET A 1 36.29 40.07 -18.36
N PRO A 2 35.67 39.40 -19.33
CA PRO A 2 35.34 37.99 -19.20
C PRO A 2 36.63 37.18 -18.99
N ILE A 3 36.60 36.23 -18.06
CA ILE A 3 37.73 35.32 -17.85
C ILE A 3 37.92 34.49 -19.12
N GLU A 4 39.10 34.56 -19.73
CA GLU A 4 39.42 33.79 -20.91
C GLU A 4 39.65 32.32 -20.52
N LEU A 5 38.69 31.45 -20.83
CA LEU A 5 38.71 30.02 -20.45
C LEU A 5 39.96 29.28 -20.96
N GLY A 6 40.52 29.73 -22.09
CA GLY A 6 41.79 29.24 -22.63
C GLY A 6 42.95 29.41 -21.65
N LEU A 7 43.10 30.63 -21.11
CA LEU A 7 44.12 30.98 -20.11
C LEU A 7 43.87 30.27 -18.77
N LEU A 8 42.61 30.20 -18.34
CA LEU A 8 42.24 29.51 -17.09
C LEU A 8 42.63 28.04 -17.13
N ILE A 9 42.30 27.32 -18.19
CA ILE A 9 42.62 25.89 -18.27
C ILE A 9 44.13 25.65 -18.36
N ARG A 10 44.89 26.53 -19.01
CA ARG A 10 46.37 26.46 -18.99
C ARG A 10 46.93 26.67 -17.57
N ALA A 11 46.36 27.61 -16.82
CA ALA A 11 46.74 27.90 -15.44
C ALA A 11 46.44 26.72 -14.50
N VAL A 12 45.36 26.00 -14.78
CA VAL A 12 44.88 24.90 -13.97
C VAL A 12 45.57 23.57 -14.32
N SER A 13 45.97 23.35 -15.58
CA SER A 13 46.71 22.15 -16.02
C SER A 13 48.21 22.20 -15.70
N VAL A 14 48.83 23.39 -15.67
CA VAL A 14 50.26 23.57 -15.35
C VAL A 14 50.47 24.75 -14.38
N PRO A 15 50.14 24.58 -13.07
CA PRO A 15 50.13 25.67 -12.10
C PRO A 15 51.47 26.39 -11.93
N ALA A 16 52.59 25.67 -12.11
CA ALA A 16 53.94 26.19 -11.91
C ALA A 16 54.36 27.25 -12.95
N SER A 17 53.82 27.18 -14.17
CA SER A 17 54.23 28.03 -15.30
C SER A 17 53.65 29.45 -15.25
N ILE A 18 52.48 29.63 -14.62
CA ILE A 18 51.73 30.89 -14.62
C ILE A 18 51.85 31.64 -13.27
N LEU A 19 52.09 30.91 -12.17
CA LEU A 19 52.28 31.50 -10.83
C LEU A 19 53.75 31.89 -10.52
N GLY A 20 54.68 31.64 -11.45
CA GLY A 20 56.02 32.25 -11.47
C GLY A 20 56.99 31.85 -10.35
N LYS A 21 56.80 30.70 -9.68
CA LYS A 21 57.70 30.24 -8.61
C LYS A 21 57.91 28.71 -8.61
N PRO A 22 59.15 28.20 -8.41
CA PRO A 22 59.42 26.77 -8.19
C PRO A 22 58.86 26.23 -6.85
N VAL A 23 58.15 27.06 -6.08
CA VAL A 23 57.55 26.74 -4.78
C VAL A 23 56.12 26.17 -4.92
N VAL A 24 55.47 26.34 -6.07
CA VAL A 24 54.06 25.97 -6.30
C VAL A 24 53.84 24.44 -6.32
N GLU A 25 54.87 23.65 -6.61
CA GLU A 25 54.82 22.18 -6.55
C GLU A 25 54.66 21.64 -5.12
N ARG A 26 55.03 22.41 -4.09
CA ARG A 26 54.94 22.01 -2.67
C ARG A 26 53.64 22.46 -1.99
N LEU A 27 52.77 23.17 -2.70
CA LEU A 27 51.49 23.63 -2.17
C LEU A 27 50.44 22.52 -2.16
N SER A 28 49.61 22.51 -1.12
CA SER A 28 48.41 21.67 -1.08
C SER A 28 47.43 22.07 -2.19
N ARG A 29 46.54 21.15 -2.55
CA ARG A 29 45.52 21.37 -3.60
C ARG A 29 44.67 22.61 -3.32
N ASP A 30 44.27 22.82 -2.06
CA ASP A 30 43.42 23.95 -1.68
C ASP A 30 44.18 25.28 -1.78
N GLU A 31 45.48 25.32 -1.47
CA GLU A 31 46.32 26.51 -1.64
C GLU A 31 46.50 26.87 -3.13
N LYS A 32 46.64 25.88 -4.01
CA LYS A 32 46.67 26.10 -5.47
C LYS A 32 45.35 26.66 -5.98
N VAL A 33 44.22 26.12 -5.52
CA VAL A 33 42.87 26.62 -5.85
C VAL A 33 42.72 28.07 -5.42
N ILE A 34 43.06 28.41 -4.17
CA ILE A 34 42.97 29.79 -3.65
C ILE A 34 43.86 30.75 -4.43
N ALA A 35 45.08 30.34 -4.76
CA ALA A 35 46.02 31.17 -5.53
C ALA A 35 45.49 31.45 -6.95
N LEU A 36 44.93 30.44 -7.61
CA LEU A 36 44.33 30.58 -8.94
C LEU A 36 43.06 31.44 -8.93
N LEU A 37 42.17 31.25 -7.94
CA LEU A 37 40.98 32.08 -7.77
C LEU A 37 41.36 33.56 -7.61
N LYS A 38 42.35 33.87 -6.74
CA LYS A 38 42.87 35.23 -6.55
C LYS A 38 43.50 35.80 -7.83
N HIS A 39 44.24 34.99 -8.60
CA HIS A 39 44.84 35.40 -9.87
C HIS A 39 43.78 35.83 -10.90
N PHE A 40 42.67 35.10 -10.96
CA PHE A 40 41.53 35.42 -11.85
C PHE A 40 40.53 36.42 -11.26
N LYS A 41 40.85 37.05 -10.11
CA LYS A 41 40.00 38.02 -9.40
C LYS A 41 38.65 37.44 -8.96
N LEU A 42 38.61 36.15 -8.65
CA LEU A 42 37.48 35.47 -8.02
C LEU A 42 37.69 35.44 -6.51
N ASP A 43 36.68 35.82 -5.74
CA ASP A 43 36.73 35.80 -4.28
C ASP A 43 36.69 34.34 -3.78
N PRO A 44 37.70 33.84 -3.06
CA PRO A 44 37.72 32.46 -2.55
C PRO A 44 36.59 32.16 -1.56
N ASP A 45 36.14 33.16 -0.80
CA ASP A 45 35.18 32.99 0.29
C ASP A 45 33.73 33.18 -0.17
N HIS A 46 33.50 33.95 -1.25
CA HIS A 46 32.18 34.21 -1.81
C HIS A 46 32.16 33.99 -3.32
N PRO A 47 31.49 32.93 -3.83
CA PRO A 47 31.41 32.73 -5.25
C PRO A 47 30.57 33.84 -5.92
N PRO A 48 30.89 34.21 -7.17
CA PRO A 48 30.30 35.34 -7.88
C PRO A 48 28.92 35.03 -8.49
N GLU A 49 28.08 36.05 -8.69
CA GLU A 49 26.66 35.89 -9.12
C GLU A 49 26.46 35.53 -10.60
N LYS A 50 27.43 35.84 -11.47
CA LYS A 50 27.28 35.67 -12.93
C LYS A 50 27.70 34.28 -13.37
N PHE A 51 26.94 33.67 -14.30
CA PHE A 51 27.24 32.35 -14.88
C PHE A 51 28.71 32.20 -15.31
N SER A 52 29.28 33.22 -15.97
CA SER A 52 30.67 33.19 -16.43
C SER A 52 31.67 32.95 -15.30
N ASP A 53 31.37 33.51 -14.14
CA ASP A 53 32.27 33.57 -13.02
C ASP A 53 32.03 32.34 -12.12
N VAL A 54 30.79 31.87 -11.98
CA VAL A 54 30.42 30.57 -11.37
C VAL A 54 31.08 29.40 -12.11
N TYR A 55 30.99 29.42 -13.44
CA TYR A 55 31.57 28.37 -14.28
C TYR A 55 33.09 28.37 -14.20
N ALA A 56 33.72 29.56 -14.21
CA ALA A 56 35.16 29.70 -14.04
C ALA A 56 35.63 29.23 -12.65
N TYR A 57 34.88 29.57 -11.60
CA TYR A 57 35.15 29.14 -10.23
C TYR A 57 35.10 27.63 -10.10
N ALA A 58 34.03 26.99 -10.59
CA ALA A 58 33.90 25.53 -10.59
C ALA A 58 35.01 24.85 -11.40
N LEU A 59 35.46 25.47 -12.50
CA LEU A 59 36.55 24.95 -13.33
C LEU A 59 37.93 25.04 -12.66
N VAL A 60 38.17 26.07 -11.85
CA VAL A 60 39.38 26.15 -11.01
C VAL A 60 39.33 25.10 -9.90
N GLU A 61 38.21 24.96 -9.18
CA GLU A 61 38.09 23.93 -8.14
C GLU A 61 38.18 22.51 -8.71
N TYR A 62 37.67 22.28 -9.92
CA TYR A 62 37.71 20.98 -10.58
C TYR A 62 39.09 20.66 -11.12
N GLY A 63 39.67 21.57 -11.90
CA GLY A 63 40.75 21.22 -12.80
C GLY A 63 42.14 21.16 -12.16
N VAL A 64 42.31 21.65 -10.92
CA VAL A 64 43.61 21.58 -10.24
C VAL A 64 44.00 20.12 -10.08
N ASP A 65 45.19 19.79 -10.60
CA ASP A 65 45.76 18.44 -10.67
C ASP A 65 44.99 17.46 -11.59
N LYS A 66 44.11 17.96 -12.48
CA LYS A 66 43.44 17.16 -13.53
C LYS A 66 44.27 17.13 -14.82
N PRO A 67 44.21 16.03 -15.60
CA PRO A 67 44.95 15.92 -16.85
C PRO A 67 44.38 16.87 -17.90
N GLU A 68 45.25 17.53 -18.68
CA GLU A 68 44.83 18.52 -19.69
C GLU A 68 43.74 18.00 -20.67
N PRO A 69 43.76 16.73 -21.13
CA PRO A 69 42.75 16.23 -22.05
C PRO A 69 41.32 16.38 -21.53
N ILE A 70 41.00 16.15 -20.25
CA ILE A 70 39.61 16.30 -19.79
C ILE A 70 39.19 17.77 -19.68
N LEU A 71 40.15 18.67 -19.49
CA LEU A 71 39.89 20.11 -19.38
C LEU A 71 39.49 20.74 -20.72
N THR A 72 39.85 20.13 -21.86
CA THR A 72 39.44 20.64 -23.18
C THR A 72 37.93 20.50 -23.42
N LEU A 73 37.26 19.51 -22.81
CA LEU A 73 35.80 19.37 -22.86
C LEU A 73 35.09 20.62 -22.33
N PHE A 74 35.57 21.14 -21.20
CA PHE A 74 34.99 22.31 -20.53
C PHE A 74 35.27 23.64 -21.25
N ARG A 75 36.05 23.63 -22.35
CA ARG A 75 36.21 24.80 -23.25
C ARG A 75 35.09 24.91 -24.26
N ARG A 76 34.42 23.81 -24.60
CA ARG A 76 33.53 23.80 -25.74
C ARG A 76 32.23 24.53 -25.45
N ASP A 77 31.80 25.38 -26.38
CA ASP A 77 30.62 26.21 -26.20
C ASP A 77 29.33 25.38 -26.14
N ASP A 78 29.23 24.29 -26.91
CA ASP A 78 28.10 23.36 -26.89
C ASP A 78 27.90 22.71 -25.52
N PHE A 79 29.00 22.26 -24.91
CA PHE A 79 29.00 21.67 -23.59
C PHE A 79 28.75 22.71 -22.49
N ARG A 80 29.38 23.88 -22.59
CA ARG A 80 29.15 25.01 -21.66
C ARG A 80 27.70 25.49 -21.68
N GLN A 81 27.02 25.43 -22.82
CA GLN A 81 25.62 25.84 -22.95
C GLN A 81 24.68 24.97 -22.11
N ILE A 82 25.01 23.71 -21.83
CA ILE A 82 24.24 22.83 -20.94
C ILE A 82 24.19 23.42 -19.52
N PHE A 83 25.36 23.85 -19.02
CA PHE A 83 25.49 24.48 -17.71
C PHE A 83 24.86 25.86 -17.66
N ARG A 84 24.97 26.64 -18.75
CA ARG A 84 24.30 27.94 -18.88
C ARG A 84 22.78 27.78 -18.82
N ASN A 85 22.23 26.86 -19.60
CA ASN A 85 20.78 26.60 -19.62
C ASN A 85 20.28 26.13 -18.25
N ALA A 86 21.03 25.27 -17.56
CA ALA A 86 20.67 24.82 -16.22
C ALA A 86 20.73 25.95 -15.18
N PHE A 87 21.72 26.85 -15.31
CA PHE A 87 21.89 28.01 -14.44
C PHE A 87 20.78 29.05 -14.66
N ASP A 88 20.53 29.44 -15.91
CA ASP A 88 19.54 30.46 -16.28
C ASP A 88 18.09 30.00 -15.97
N ASN A 89 17.82 28.69 -16.04
CA ASN A 89 16.49 28.11 -15.74
C ASN A 89 16.37 27.53 -14.32
N ASN A 90 17.37 27.76 -13.47
CA ASN A 90 17.40 27.29 -12.08
C ASN A 90 17.02 25.80 -11.87
N SER A 91 17.47 24.93 -12.77
CA SER A 91 17.01 23.53 -12.83
C SER A 91 18.18 22.55 -12.77
N PRO A 92 18.67 22.17 -11.57
CA PRO A 92 19.75 21.19 -11.41
C PRO A 92 19.42 19.80 -11.98
N GLN A 93 18.13 19.42 -11.97
CA GLN A 93 17.67 18.15 -12.56
C GLN A 93 17.83 18.13 -14.09
N ARG A 94 17.57 19.26 -14.75
CA ARG A 94 17.78 19.41 -16.20
C ARG A 94 19.26 19.34 -16.58
N LEU A 95 20.17 19.73 -15.68
CA LEU A 95 21.62 19.60 -15.92
C LEU A 95 22.05 18.13 -16.06
N LEU A 96 21.56 17.26 -15.18
CA LEU A 96 21.89 15.84 -15.21
C LEU A 96 21.29 15.15 -16.44
N GLN A 97 20.02 15.41 -16.75
CA GLN A 97 19.36 14.84 -17.93
C GLN A 97 19.98 15.31 -19.26
N ALA A 98 20.21 16.62 -19.42
CA ALA A 98 20.84 17.16 -20.62
C ALA A 98 22.32 16.74 -20.74
N GLY A 99 22.99 16.57 -19.60
CA GLY A 99 24.33 16.03 -19.49
C GLY A 99 24.46 14.59 -19.94
N GLU A 100 23.62 13.70 -19.40
CA GLU A 100 23.57 12.29 -19.82
C GLU A 100 23.22 12.17 -21.30
N HIS A 101 22.26 12.97 -21.79
CA HIS A 101 21.95 13.02 -23.21
C HIS A 101 23.16 13.46 -24.06
N TYR A 102 23.95 14.44 -23.60
CA TYR A 102 25.17 14.84 -24.29
C TYR A 102 26.23 13.73 -24.27
N VAL A 103 26.43 13.06 -23.13
CA VAL A 103 27.37 11.93 -23.04
C VAL A 103 26.95 10.81 -23.99
N VAL A 104 25.71 10.35 -23.92
CA VAL A 104 25.23 9.24 -24.74
C VAL A 104 25.22 9.61 -26.22
N ASN A 105 24.68 10.78 -26.59
CA ASN A 105 24.42 11.09 -28.00
C ASN A 105 25.56 11.84 -28.71
N VAL A 106 26.48 12.46 -27.96
CA VAL A 106 27.62 13.21 -28.52
C VAL A 106 28.94 12.51 -28.26
N LEU A 107 29.17 11.98 -27.06
CA LEU A 107 30.44 11.32 -26.72
C LEU A 107 30.45 9.83 -27.09
N GLU A 108 29.32 9.12 -26.93
CA GLU A 108 29.25 7.66 -27.12
C GLU A 108 28.64 7.21 -28.45
N ALA A 109 27.59 7.89 -28.93
CA ALA A 109 26.82 7.46 -30.13
C ALA A 109 27.52 7.68 -31.49
N GLY A 110 28.77 8.12 -31.51
CA GLY A 110 29.62 7.98 -32.69
C GLY A 110 29.09 8.57 -34.00
N LYS A 111 28.92 9.89 -34.09
CA LYS A 111 29.30 10.59 -35.34
C LYS A 111 30.82 10.65 -35.40
N VAL A 112 31.40 9.47 -35.65
CA VAL A 112 32.84 9.21 -35.76
C VAL A 112 33.39 10.03 -36.92
N GLY A 113 34.37 10.89 -36.63
CA GLY A 113 35.12 11.59 -37.68
C GLY A 113 36.17 12.58 -37.19
N THR A 114 35.94 13.37 -36.13
CA THR A 114 36.86 14.48 -35.81
C THR A 114 36.86 14.88 -34.32
N TRP A 115 37.13 13.95 -33.41
CA TRP A 115 37.53 14.32 -32.03
C TRP A 115 38.93 13.76 -31.75
N PRO A 116 39.99 14.50 -32.07
CA PRO A 116 41.36 14.13 -31.72
C PRO A 116 41.52 13.88 -30.21
N GLU A 117 40.73 14.53 -29.36
CA GLU A 117 40.85 14.42 -27.91
C GLU A 117 40.30 13.11 -27.32
N LEU A 118 39.33 12.45 -27.98
CA LEU A 118 38.76 11.19 -27.47
C LEU A 118 39.81 10.06 -27.45
N GLN A 119 40.77 10.09 -28.38
CA GLN A 119 41.89 9.16 -28.38
C GLN A 119 42.80 9.41 -27.16
N ALA A 120 43.13 10.67 -26.88
CA ALA A 120 43.90 11.05 -25.69
C ALA A 120 43.18 10.68 -24.38
N TRP A 121 41.84 10.70 -24.35
CA TRP A 121 41.07 10.28 -23.17
C TRP A 121 41.12 8.76 -22.96
N ARG A 122 41.09 7.99 -24.05
CA ARG A 122 41.25 6.53 -24.00
C ARG A 122 42.65 6.14 -23.57
N GLU A 123 43.67 6.80 -24.11
CA GLU A 123 45.08 6.58 -23.73
C GLU A 123 45.36 6.95 -22.27
N ALA A 124 44.68 7.98 -21.75
CA ALA A 124 44.77 8.40 -20.34
C ALA A 124 43.78 7.68 -19.40
N ASN A 125 43.01 6.69 -19.90
CA ASN A 125 42.01 5.92 -19.15
C ASN A 125 40.99 6.79 -18.37
N ILE A 126 40.49 7.85 -19.00
CA ILE A 126 39.58 8.82 -18.39
C ILE A 126 38.12 8.37 -18.53
N ASP A 127 37.45 8.19 -17.40
CA ASP A 127 36.00 7.96 -17.34
C ASP A 127 35.24 9.30 -17.44
N HIS A 128 34.92 9.68 -18.68
CA HIS A 128 34.24 10.93 -18.99
C HIS A 128 32.83 11.05 -18.35
N ARG A 129 32.11 9.94 -18.09
CA ARG A 129 30.83 9.96 -17.35
C ARG A 129 31.05 10.40 -15.90
N ARG A 130 32.04 9.78 -15.25
CA ARG A 130 32.39 10.10 -13.87
C ARG A 130 32.91 11.53 -13.72
N GLU A 131 33.76 11.97 -14.65
CA GLU A 131 34.29 13.34 -14.66
C GLU A 131 33.20 14.38 -14.90
N PHE A 132 32.22 14.08 -15.79
CA PHE A 132 31.04 14.91 -16.00
C PHE A 132 30.21 15.08 -14.73
N LEU A 133 29.90 13.96 -14.05
CA LEU A 133 29.12 13.97 -12.81
C LEU A 133 29.83 14.77 -11.72
N TYR A 134 31.15 14.57 -11.58
CA TYR A 134 31.95 15.27 -10.59
C TYR A 134 31.97 16.78 -10.82
N PHE A 135 32.19 17.24 -12.05
CA PHE A 135 32.12 18.66 -12.38
C PHE A 135 30.71 19.23 -12.18
N SER A 136 29.66 18.47 -12.53
CA SER A 136 28.28 18.90 -12.35
C SER A 136 27.91 19.11 -10.88
N GLN A 137 28.35 18.23 -9.99
CA GLN A 137 28.16 18.39 -8.55
C GLN A 137 28.86 19.64 -8.02
N LEU A 138 30.10 19.88 -8.48
CA LEU A 138 30.88 21.04 -8.08
C LEU A 138 30.24 22.35 -8.57
N PHE A 139 29.81 22.39 -9.83
CA PHE A 139 29.10 23.52 -10.41
C PHE A 139 27.82 23.84 -9.64
N VAL A 140 26.99 22.83 -9.32
CA VAL A 140 25.77 23.01 -8.52
C VAL A 140 26.10 23.51 -7.10
N LYS A 141 27.18 23.00 -6.50
CA LYS A 141 27.64 23.44 -5.17
C LYS A 141 28.06 24.91 -5.18
N VAL A 142 28.79 25.36 -6.20
CA VAL A 142 29.16 26.77 -6.38
C VAL A 142 27.91 27.61 -6.65
N ALA A 143 27.05 27.20 -7.57
CA ALA A 143 25.82 27.91 -7.93
C ALA A 143 24.76 27.97 -6.81
N LYS A 144 24.84 27.13 -5.78
CA LYS A 144 23.99 27.21 -4.58
C LYS A 144 24.52 28.21 -3.55
N ARG A 145 25.84 28.36 -3.46
CA ARG A 145 26.52 29.31 -2.55
C ARG A 145 26.37 30.76 -3.02
N THR A 146 25.97 30.98 -4.26
CA THR A 146 25.73 32.30 -4.87
C THR A 146 24.29 32.80 -4.72
N ARG A 147 23.38 32.01 -4.13
CA ARG A 147 21.95 32.34 -4.08
C ARG A 147 21.57 33.19 -2.88
N THR A 148 20.66 34.12 -3.09
CA THR A 148 20.09 34.92 -2.02
C THR A 148 19.02 34.12 -1.24
N PRO A 149 18.81 34.38 0.07
CA PRO A 149 17.79 33.70 0.86
C PRO A 149 16.36 33.78 0.30
N GLN A 150 16.03 34.84 -0.46
CA GLN A 150 14.73 34.99 -1.11
C GLN A 150 14.53 34.02 -2.30
N GLU A 151 15.58 33.67 -3.02
CA GLU A 151 15.52 32.73 -4.14
C GLU A 151 15.32 31.29 -3.64
N VAL A 152 15.95 30.95 -2.51
CA VAL A 152 15.75 29.65 -1.83
C VAL A 152 14.29 29.45 -1.39
N LEU A 153 13.64 30.50 -0.88
CA LEU A 153 12.22 30.46 -0.52
C LEU A 153 11.27 30.34 -1.72
N ARG A 154 11.64 30.89 -2.89
CA ARG A 154 10.87 30.76 -4.14
C ARG A 154 10.98 29.36 -4.73
N ASP A 155 12.15 28.75 -4.70
CA ASP A 155 12.37 27.38 -5.19
C ASP A 155 11.62 26.36 -4.34
N HIS A 156 11.62 26.51 -3.01
CA HIS A 156 10.78 25.69 -2.13
C HIS A 156 9.28 25.79 -2.46
N LYS A 157 8.84 26.94 -2.96
CA LYS A 157 7.44 27.17 -3.37
C LYS A 157 7.15 26.53 -4.74
N LEU A 158 8.10 26.59 -5.68
CA LEU A 158 8.00 25.94 -6.99
C LEU A 158 8.05 24.40 -6.88
N ASP A 159 8.96 23.85 -6.07
CA ASP A 159 9.03 22.42 -5.75
C ASP A 159 7.74 21.92 -5.07
N GLY A 160 7.09 22.78 -4.28
CA GLY A 160 5.79 22.51 -3.70
C GLY A 160 4.68 22.45 -4.76
N ILE A 161 4.71 23.36 -5.73
CA ILE A 161 3.74 23.42 -6.85
C ILE A 161 3.93 22.24 -7.81
N GLU A 162 5.16 21.85 -8.17
CA GLU A 162 5.42 20.69 -9.02
C GLU A 162 5.00 19.38 -8.35
N ARG A 163 5.26 19.24 -7.05
CA ARG A 163 4.74 18.11 -6.26
C ARG A 163 3.21 18.06 -6.25
N GLN A 164 2.57 19.23 -6.09
CA GLN A 164 1.11 19.33 -6.14
C GLN A 164 0.56 18.99 -7.53
N GLN A 165 1.21 19.43 -8.62
CA GLN A 165 0.79 19.12 -9.99
C GLN A 165 0.95 17.63 -10.36
N ASN A 166 2.03 16.99 -9.92
CA ASN A 166 2.24 15.56 -10.13
C ASN A 166 1.23 14.72 -9.32
N GLY A 167 0.94 15.12 -8.08
CA GLY A 167 -0.13 14.52 -7.28
C GLY A 167 -1.50 14.66 -7.94
N LEU A 168 -1.85 15.86 -8.44
CA LEU A 168 -3.11 16.11 -9.17
C LEU A 168 -3.20 15.30 -10.47
N HIS A 169 -2.11 15.09 -11.19
CA HIS A 169 -2.11 14.28 -12.41
C HIS A 169 -2.34 12.79 -12.12
N GLN A 170 -1.75 12.26 -11.05
CA GLN A 170 -2.03 10.91 -10.58
C GLN A 170 -3.49 10.78 -10.13
N GLU A 171 -4.00 11.74 -9.36
CA GLU A 171 -5.41 11.82 -8.92
C GLU A 171 -6.38 11.87 -10.12
N ILE A 172 -6.09 12.63 -11.18
CA ILE A 172 -6.91 12.66 -12.40
C ILE A 172 -6.89 11.30 -13.13
N THR A 173 -5.75 10.60 -13.13
CA THR A 173 -5.61 9.29 -13.78
C THR A 173 -6.37 8.21 -13.01
N LEU A 174 -6.26 8.23 -11.68
CA LEU A 174 -6.99 7.34 -10.76
C LEU A 174 -8.50 7.59 -10.84
N ARG A 175 -8.94 8.86 -10.74
CA ARG A 175 -10.35 9.23 -10.95
C ARG A 175 -10.91 8.80 -12.30
N ARG A 176 -10.10 8.83 -13.36
CA ARG A 176 -10.55 8.35 -14.68
C ARG A 176 -10.74 6.83 -14.69
N GLN A 177 -9.89 6.07 -14.00
CA GLN A 177 -10.04 4.63 -13.82
C GLN A 177 -11.23 4.28 -12.90
N ASP A 178 -11.46 5.06 -11.84
CA ASP A 178 -12.59 4.85 -10.93
C ASP A 178 -13.94 5.24 -11.55
N LEU A 179 -13.97 6.30 -12.36
CA LEU A 179 -15.14 6.65 -13.18
C LEU A 179 -15.48 5.58 -14.21
N GLU A 180 -14.50 4.86 -14.75
CA GLU A 180 -14.75 3.70 -15.61
C GLU A 180 -15.28 2.49 -14.82
N ARG A 181 -14.82 2.31 -13.56
CA ARG A 181 -15.28 1.21 -12.68
C ARG A 181 -16.70 1.42 -12.14
N LEU A 182 -17.07 2.65 -11.79
CA LEU A 182 -18.42 3.02 -11.30
C LEU A 182 -19.49 3.03 -12.39
N ARG A 183 -19.10 3.05 -13.68
CA ARG A 183 -20.02 2.98 -14.82
C ARG A 183 -20.45 1.56 -15.22
N THR A 184 -19.98 0.53 -14.51
CA THR A 184 -20.35 -0.85 -14.80
C THR A 184 -21.69 -1.20 -14.14
N HIS A 185 -22.59 -1.88 -14.86
CA HIS A 185 -23.89 -2.30 -14.34
C HIS A 185 -23.79 -3.16 -13.07
N GLU A 186 -22.72 -3.95 -12.95
CA GLU A 186 -22.40 -4.80 -11.79
C GLU A 186 -22.19 -4.00 -10.50
N ALA A 187 -21.40 -2.92 -10.56
CA ALA A 187 -21.11 -2.08 -9.41
C ALA A 187 -22.37 -1.35 -8.91
N MET A 188 -23.19 -0.84 -9.84
CA MET A 188 -24.48 -0.23 -9.49
C MET A 188 -25.43 -1.23 -8.83
N ARG A 189 -25.52 -2.46 -9.33
CA ARG A 189 -26.40 -3.49 -8.75
C ARG A 189 -25.97 -3.93 -7.36
N THR A 190 -24.67 -4.06 -7.12
CA THR A 190 -24.16 -4.41 -5.78
C THR A 190 -24.48 -3.32 -4.78
N GLU A 191 -24.37 -2.04 -5.18
CA GLU A 191 -24.77 -0.91 -4.34
C GLU A 191 -26.29 -0.86 -4.13
N ILE A 192 -27.10 -1.11 -5.16
CA ILE A 192 -28.56 -1.25 -5.02
C ILE A 192 -28.91 -2.39 -4.06
N ALA A 193 -28.22 -3.53 -4.13
CA ALA A 193 -28.46 -4.66 -3.23
C ALA A 193 -28.19 -4.30 -1.76
N ARG A 194 -27.11 -3.54 -1.54
CA ARG A 194 -26.68 -3.03 -0.24
C ARG A 194 -27.67 -2.00 0.31
N LEU A 195 -28.04 -1.01 -0.51
CA LEU A 195 -29.03 0.01 -0.15
C LEU A 195 -30.39 -0.62 0.14
N ALA A 196 -30.84 -1.57 -0.68
CA ALA A 196 -32.09 -2.29 -0.45
C ALA A 196 -32.07 -3.16 0.83
N ALA A 197 -30.91 -3.66 1.25
CA ALA A 197 -30.76 -4.35 2.53
C ALA A 197 -30.83 -3.37 3.72
N SER A 198 -30.31 -2.15 3.55
CA SER A 198 -30.29 -1.09 4.57
C SER A 198 -31.63 -0.32 4.69
N GLU A 199 -32.25 0.09 3.57
CA GLU A 199 -33.48 0.91 3.50
C GLU A 199 -34.76 0.18 3.95
N ARG A 200 -34.80 -1.16 3.97
CA ARG A 200 -35.97 -1.89 4.48
C ARG A 200 -36.25 -1.63 5.97
N LEU A 201 -35.29 -1.07 6.70
CA LEU A 201 -35.47 -0.61 8.09
C LEU A 201 -36.14 0.77 8.20
N ALA A 202 -36.31 1.52 7.10
CA ALA A 202 -36.73 2.92 7.09
C ALA A 202 -37.85 3.24 6.05
N LEU A 203 -39.02 2.59 6.17
CA LEU A 203 -40.34 2.99 5.65
C LEU A 203 -40.53 3.38 4.16
N GLY A 204 -41.37 2.60 3.46
CA GLY A 204 -42.62 3.04 2.81
C GLY A 204 -42.60 4.23 1.84
N ALA A 205 -42.16 4.02 0.60
CA ALA A 205 -42.61 4.80 -0.56
C ALA A 205 -42.53 3.95 -1.84
N VAL A 206 -43.52 4.16 -2.71
CA VAL A 206 -43.89 3.37 -3.90
C VAL A 206 -42.70 3.09 -4.82
N THR A 207 -42.57 1.82 -5.21
CA THR A 207 -41.49 1.36 -6.07
C THR A 207 -41.94 0.04 -6.74
N SER A 208 -41.36 -0.27 -7.91
CA SER A 208 -41.89 -1.24 -8.90
C SER A 208 -42.16 -2.65 -8.33
N ASP A 209 -42.96 -3.49 -9.03
CA ASP A 209 -43.27 -4.86 -8.56
C ASP A 209 -42.02 -5.68 -8.18
N GLN A 210 -40.88 -5.38 -8.80
CA GLN A 210 -39.58 -6.02 -8.52
C GLN A 210 -39.04 -5.69 -7.13
N GLU A 211 -39.18 -4.45 -6.69
CA GLU A 211 -38.58 -3.96 -5.44
C GLU A 211 -39.41 -4.36 -4.20
N GLN A 212 -40.70 -4.69 -4.43
CA GLN A 212 -41.58 -5.28 -3.42
C GLN A 212 -41.25 -6.76 -3.14
N CYS A 213 -40.58 -7.45 -4.06
CA CYS A 213 -40.13 -8.83 -3.87
C CYS A 213 -39.17 -8.93 -2.69
N ARG A 214 -39.47 -9.78 -1.70
CA ARG A 214 -38.59 -10.00 -0.54
C ARG A 214 -37.21 -10.48 -0.97
N ALA A 215 -37.10 -11.24 -2.05
CA ALA A 215 -35.84 -11.73 -2.60
C ALA A 215 -35.04 -10.70 -3.41
N PHE A 216 -35.48 -9.44 -3.52
CA PHE A 216 -34.82 -8.41 -4.35
C PHE A 216 -33.32 -8.22 -4.06
N SER A 217 -32.91 -8.10 -2.80
CA SER A 217 -31.48 -7.93 -2.47
C SER A 217 -30.65 -9.14 -2.91
N LEU A 218 -31.14 -10.36 -2.66
CA LEU A 218 -30.51 -11.60 -3.15
C LEU A 218 -30.47 -11.64 -4.70
N ALA A 219 -31.53 -11.20 -5.37
CA ALA A 219 -31.60 -11.16 -6.82
C ALA A 219 -30.51 -10.25 -7.41
N GLN A 220 -30.31 -9.07 -6.83
CA GLN A 220 -29.26 -8.14 -7.28
C GLN A 220 -27.86 -8.72 -7.04
N GLN A 221 -27.63 -9.38 -5.90
CA GLN A 221 -26.36 -10.05 -5.61
C GLN A 221 -26.08 -11.20 -6.59
N LEU A 222 -27.08 -12.05 -6.86
CA LEU A 222 -26.95 -13.16 -7.81
C LEU A 222 -26.72 -12.65 -9.23
N LYS A 223 -27.46 -11.63 -9.66
CA LYS A 223 -27.26 -11.04 -10.98
C LYS A 223 -25.84 -10.47 -11.13
N GLY A 224 -25.37 -9.70 -10.16
CA GLY A 224 -23.99 -9.17 -10.17
C GLY A 224 -22.93 -10.29 -10.18
N TRP A 225 -23.16 -11.35 -9.39
CA TRP A 225 -22.29 -12.52 -9.37
C TRP A 225 -22.23 -13.22 -10.74
N PHE A 226 -23.37 -13.53 -11.35
CA PHE A 226 -23.42 -14.20 -12.66
C PHE A 226 -22.85 -13.34 -13.79
N GLU A 227 -23.06 -12.03 -13.77
CA GLU A 227 -22.41 -11.10 -14.71
C GLU A 227 -20.88 -11.14 -14.57
N THR A 228 -20.37 -11.23 -13.34
CA THR A 228 -18.93 -11.34 -13.06
C THR A 228 -18.33 -12.61 -13.67
N LEU A 229 -19.11 -13.69 -13.70
CA LEU A 229 -18.76 -14.98 -14.31
C LEU A 229 -18.97 -15.01 -15.83
N ASP A 230 -19.35 -13.87 -16.43
CA ASP A 230 -19.65 -13.72 -17.85
C ASP A 230 -20.81 -14.66 -18.31
N TYR A 231 -21.77 -14.96 -17.41
CA TYR A 231 -22.99 -15.70 -17.75
C TYR A 231 -24.02 -14.78 -18.42
N ALA A 232 -24.62 -15.24 -19.52
CA ALA A 232 -25.62 -14.46 -20.24
C ALA A 232 -27.03 -14.67 -19.67
N PHE A 233 -27.85 -13.63 -19.68
CA PHE A 233 -29.24 -13.68 -19.22
C PHE A 233 -30.21 -13.77 -20.40
N GLU A 234 -31.23 -14.61 -20.28
CA GLU A 234 -32.37 -14.59 -21.18
C GLU A 234 -33.38 -13.49 -20.77
N PRO A 235 -34.27 -13.03 -21.67
CA PRO A 235 -35.30 -12.05 -21.34
C PRO A 235 -36.35 -12.51 -20.32
N TYR A 236 -36.28 -13.77 -19.87
CA TYR A 236 -37.22 -14.34 -18.91
C TYR A 236 -36.88 -13.86 -17.49
N GLU A 237 -37.80 -13.10 -16.90
CA GLU A 237 -37.78 -12.72 -15.49
C GLU A 237 -39.18 -12.84 -14.87
N VAL A 238 -39.24 -13.37 -13.66
CA VAL A 238 -40.45 -13.43 -12.84
C VAL A 238 -40.13 -12.80 -11.49
N TRP A 239 -41.04 -11.96 -11.01
CA TRP A 239 -40.94 -11.28 -9.72
C TRP A 239 -42.25 -11.49 -8.97
N GLU A 240 -42.17 -12.20 -7.85
CA GLU A 240 -43.30 -12.48 -6.96
C GLU A 240 -42.97 -11.98 -5.55
N GLU A 241 -43.94 -12.01 -4.63
CA GLU A 241 -43.74 -11.47 -3.27
C GLU A 241 -42.54 -12.12 -2.55
N ASP A 242 -42.40 -13.44 -2.64
CA ASP A 242 -41.40 -14.20 -1.86
C ASP A 242 -40.20 -14.71 -2.69
N TYR A 243 -40.27 -14.67 -4.02
CA TYR A 243 -39.23 -15.21 -4.90
C TYR A 243 -39.06 -14.41 -6.19
N PHE A 244 -37.89 -14.60 -6.83
CA PHE A 244 -37.65 -14.17 -8.20
C PHE A 244 -37.16 -15.35 -9.04
N GLU A 245 -37.35 -15.28 -10.36
CA GLU A 245 -36.76 -16.21 -11.30
C GLU A 245 -36.08 -15.49 -12.45
N CYS A 246 -34.98 -16.06 -12.93
CA CYS A 246 -34.37 -15.71 -14.20
C CYS A 246 -33.79 -16.96 -14.86
N ILE A 247 -33.43 -16.85 -16.15
CA ILE A 247 -32.69 -17.90 -16.84
C ILE A 247 -31.31 -17.36 -17.22
N ILE A 248 -30.29 -18.12 -16.84
CA ILE A 248 -28.89 -17.87 -17.21
C ILE A 248 -28.40 -18.92 -18.20
N GLN A 249 -27.42 -18.54 -19.01
CA GLN A 249 -26.76 -19.40 -19.99
C GLN A 249 -25.29 -19.53 -19.62
N ILE A 250 -24.89 -20.76 -19.28
CA ILE A 250 -23.50 -21.08 -18.94
C ILE A 250 -22.81 -21.68 -20.18
N PRO A 251 -21.63 -21.17 -20.60
CA PRO A 251 -20.89 -21.73 -21.72
C PRO A 251 -20.44 -23.17 -21.44
N ALA A 252 -20.91 -24.13 -22.23
CA ALA A 252 -20.41 -25.50 -22.25
C ALA A 252 -19.59 -25.77 -23.52
N ARG A 253 -18.90 -26.92 -23.57
CA ARG A 253 -17.91 -27.23 -24.63
C ARG A 253 -18.41 -27.06 -26.08
N ARG A 254 -19.71 -27.19 -26.34
CA ARG A 254 -20.32 -27.13 -27.70
C ARG A 254 -21.68 -26.42 -27.77
N ARG A 255 -22.28 -26.09 -26.63
CA ARG A 255 -23.60 -25.46 -26.49
C ARG A 255 -23.60 -24.62 -25.22
N PHE A 256 -24.69 -23.92 -24.94
CA PHE A 256 -24.93 -23.35 -23.62
C PHE A 256 -25.85 -24.29 -22.84
N ASP A 257 -25.58 -24.45 -21.55
CA ASP A 257 -26.54 -25.06 -20.64
C ASP A 257 -27.42 -23.95 -20.08
N ARG A 258 -28.75 -24.12 -20.24
CA ARG A 258 -29.75 -23.16 -19.77
C ARG A 258 -30.16 -23.52 -18.36
N ILE A 259 -29.99 -22.60 -17.44
CA ILE A 259 -30.26 -22.84 -16.02
C ILE A 259 -31.33 -21.85 -15.56
N LEU A 260 -32.44 -22.38 -15.05
CA LEU A 260 -33.45 -21.57 -14.37
C LEU A 260 -33.02 -21.34 -12.92
N VAL A 261 -32.78 -20.09 -12.54
CA VAL A 261 -32.43 -19.73 -11.18
C VAL A 261 -33.65 -19.17 -10.49
N ARG A 262 -34.07 -19.80 -9.40
CA ARG A 262 -35.11 -19.28 -8.48
C ARG A 262 -34.44 -18.84 -7.20
N GLY A 263 -34.53 -17.55 -6.86
CA GLY A 263 -33.99 -17.02 -5.61
C GLY A 263 -35.07 -16.66 -4.59
N ILE A 264 -34.83 -16.98 -3.31
CA ILE A 264 -35.77 -16.75 -2.21
C ILE A 264 -35.12 -16.04 -1.00
N SER A 265 -35.87 -15.18 -0.31
CA SER A 265 -35.38 -14.42 0.85
C SER A 265 -35.48 -15.18 2.20
N GLY A 266 -35.91 -16.45 2.17
CA GLY A 266 -36.20 -17.27 3.34
C GLY A 266 -35.52 -18.63 3.29
N ALA A 267 -35.93 -19.53 4.19
CA ALA A 267 -35.43 -20.90 4.16
C ALA A 267 -36.06 -21.67 2.99
N ALA A 268 -35.24 -22.35 2.19
CA ALA A 268 -35.73 -23.14 1.06
C ALA A 268 -36.57 -24.31 1.53
N GLY A 269 -37.84 -24.35 1.13
CA GLY A 269 -38.81 -25.36 1.52
C GLY A 269 -39.36 -26.18 0.35
N LEU A 270 -40.28 -27.09 0.68
CA LEU A 270 -40.86 -28.04 -0.27
C LEU A 270 -41.59 -27.37 -1.45
N ASP A 271 -42.33 -26.30 -1.18
CA ASP A 271 -43.11 -25.62 -2.20
C ASP A 271 -42.24 -24.81 -3.16
N ASP A 272 -41.09 -24.32 -2.67
CA ASP A 272 -40.08 -23.66 -3.51
C ASP A 272 -39.49 -24.64 -4.54
N VAL A 273 -39.18 -25.87 -4.11
CA VAL A 273 -38.69 -26.95 -4.97
C VAL A 273 -39.73 -27.34 -6.02
N LYS A 274 -41.00 -27.50 -5.61
CA LYS A 274 -42.08 -27.82 -6.56
C LYS A 274 -42.26 -26.74 -7.61
N GLY A 275 -42.24 -25.47 -7.21
CA GLY A 275 -42.39 -24.39 -8.16
C GLY A 275 -41.16 -24.24 -9.07
N LEU A 276 -39.94 -24.47 -8.56
CA LEU A 276 -38.74 -24.56 -9.42
C LEU A 276 -38.92 -25.63 -10.49
N ARG A 277 -39.34 -26.85 -10.10
CA ARG A 277 -39.60 -27.94 -11.05
C ARG A 277 -40.60 -27.55 -12.13
N GLN A 278 -41.72 -26.92 -11.74
CA GLN A 278 -42.73 -26.44 -12.69
C GLN A 278 -42.16 -25.41 -13.67
N SER A 279 -41.39 -24.44 -13.19
CA SER A 279 -40.77 -23.43 -14.04
C SER A 279 -39.73 -24.04 -14.99
N VAL A 280 -38.91 -24.99 -14.52
CA VAL A 280 -37.94 -25.73 -15.36
C VAL A 280 -38.64 -26.50 -16.49
N GLU A 281 -39.71 -27.24 -16.16
CA GLU A 281 -40.51 -27.96 -17.16
C GLU A 281 -41.19 -27.02 -18.17
N ALA A 282 -41.74 -25.90 -17.70
CA ALA A 282 -42.42 -24.91 -18.54
C ALA A 282 -41.45 -24.21 -19.50
N GLN A 283 -40.27 -23.82 -19.02
CA GLN A 283 -39.25 -23.10 -19.79
C GLN A 283 -38.28 -24.02 -20.54
N LYS A 284 -38.37 -25.34 -20.30
CA LYS A 284 -37.53 -26.38 -20.90
C LYS A 284 -36.04 -26.07 -20.73
N THR A 285 -35.63 -25.71 -19.51
CA THR A 285 -34.22 -25.49 -19.18
C THR A 285 -33.51 -26.82 -18.96
N ASP A 286 -32.18 -26.83 -19.07
CA ASP A 286 -31.36 -28.02 -18.84
C ASP A 286 -31.27 -28.33 -17.34
N GLU A 287 -31.16 -27.29 -16.51
CA GLU A 287 -31.10 -27.40 -15.04
C GLU A 287 -31.98 -26.36 -14.34
N GLY A 288 -32.22 -26.55 -13.04
CA GLY A 288 -32.85 -25.59 -12.13
C GLY A 288 -32.07 -25.41 -10.83
N TRP A 289 -31.78 -24.18 -10.46
CA TRP A 289 -31.08 -23.83 -9.21
C TRP A 289 -32.01 -23.08 -8.27
N LEU A 290 -32.29 -23.67 -7.10
CA LEU A 290 -32.95 -22.99 -5.99
C LEU A 290 -31.89 -22.34 -5.11
N VAL A 291 -31.89 -21.01 -5.00
CA VAL A 291 -30.91 -20.26 -4.22
C VAL A 291 -31.57 -19.53 -3.04
N SER A 292 -31.11 -19.81 -1.82
CA SER A 292 -31.58 -19.15 -0.60
C SER A 292 -30.51 -18.23 -0.01
N ASN A 293 -30.93 -17.10 0.57
CA ASN A 293 -30.04 -16.23 1.35
C ASN A 293 -29.89 -16.66 2.83
N ARG A 294 -30.65 -17.65 3.31
CA ARG A 294 -30.67 -18.02 4.74
C ARG A 294 -30.17 -19.42 5.01
N ARG A 295 -30.97 -20.42 4.63
CA ARG A 295 -30.70 -21.83 4.90
C ARG A 295 -31.55 -22.72 4.01
N LYS A 296 -31.13 -23.97 3.87
CA LYS A 296 -31.91 -25.03 3.22
C LYS A 296 -32.66 -25.82 4.29
N LEU A 297 -33.95 -26.08 4.09
CA LEU A 297 -34.66 -27.01 4.98
C LEU A 297 -34.35 -28.45 4.54
N PRO A 298 -34.16 -29.40 5.48
CA PRO A 298 -33.84 -30.79 5.12
C PRO A 298 -34.85 -31.44 4.16
N ILE A 299 -36.12 -31.03 4.23
CA ILE A 299 -37.15 -31.52 3.31
C ILE A 299 -36.94 -31.03 1.87
N ALA A 300 -36.41 -29.82 1.68
CA ALA A 300 -36.11 -29.32 0.34
C ALA A 300 -34.91 -30.07 -0.27
N GLU A 301 -33.88 -30.33 0.53
CA GLU A 301 -32.71 -31.11 0.11
C GLU A 301 -33.10 -32.54 -0.28
N GLN A 302 -33.86 -33.25 0.57
CA GLN A 302 -34.32 -34.61 0.27
C GLN A 302 -35.17 -34.70 -0.99
N GLU A 303 -35.92 -33.66 -1.34
CA GLU A 303 -36.73 -33.64 -2.56
C GLU A 303 -35.91 -33.30 -3.79
N ILE A 304 -34.91 -32.43 -3.66
CA ILE A 304 -33.97 -32.11 -4.73
C ILE A 304 -33.05 -33.30 -5.03
N GLU A 305 -32.61 -34.07 -4.03
CA GLU A 305 -31.81 -35.29 -4.22
C GLU A 305 -32.49 -36.38 -5.07
N LYS A 306 -33.82 -36.33 -5.21
CA LYS A 306 -34.58 -37.24 -6.08
C LYS A 306 -34.53 -36.84 -7.55
N GLU A 307 -34.15 -35.61 -7.83
CA GLU A 307 -34.06 -35.02 -9.15
C GLU A 307 -32.61 -35.00 -9.62
N ARG A 308 -32.38 -35.22 -10.91
CA ARG A 308 -31.01 -35.20 -11.46
C ARG A 308 -30.55 -33.81 -11.89
N ASP A 309 -31.50 -32.96 -12.25
CA ASP A 309 -31.25 -31.70 -12.93
C ASP A 309 -31.64 -30.48 -12.07
N LEU A 310 -32.03 -30.71 -10.81
CA LEU A 310 -32.34 -29.65 -9.85
C LEU A 310 -31.27 -29.61 -8.75
N PHE A 311 -30.94 -28.40 -8.31
CA PHE A 311 -29.93 -28.16 -7.29
C PHE A 311 -30.41 -27.12 -6.28
N CYS A 312 -29.96 -27.25 -5.03
CA CYS A 312 -30.27 -26.31 -3.95
C CYS A 312 -28.99 -25.73 -3.37
N TYR A 313 -28.89 -24.41 -3.36
CA TYR A 313 -27.75 -23.70 -2.82
C TYR A 313 -28.18 -22.64 -1.82
N THR A 314 -27.36 -22.39 -0.81
CA THR A 314 -27.24 -21.04 -0.25
C THR A 314 -26.39 -20.19 -1.18
N PHE A 315 -26.52 -18.87 -1.12
CA PHE A 315 -25.69 -18.02 -1.97
C PHE A 315 -24.18 -18.20 -1.71
N ASP A 316 -23.78 -18.44 -0.45
CA ASP A 316 -22.38 -18.74 -0.11
C ASP A 316 -21.88 -20.06 -0.68
N GLU A 317 -22.72 -21.10 -0.75
CA GLU A 317 -22.37 -22.37 -1.41
C GLU A 317 -22.17 -22.19 -2.91
N LEU A 318 -22.98 -21.35 -3.55
CA LEU A 318 -22.83 -21.05 -4.98
C LEU A 318 -21.53 -20.28 -5.28
N ILE A 319 -21.06 -19.47 -4.33
CA ILE A 319 -19.76 -18.78 -4.42
C ILE A 319 -18.61 -19.79 -4.30
N ASP A 320 -18.72 -20.75 -3.39
CA ASP A 320 -17.68 -21.77 -3.15
C ASP A 320 -17.40 -22.62 -4.40
N GLU A 321 -18.38 -22.85 -5.28
CA GLU A 321 -18.21 -23.57 -6.56
C GLU A 321 -17.19 -22.91 -7.50
N VAL A 322 -16.98 -21.59 -7.37
CA VAL A 322 -16.02 -20.84 -8.20
C VAL A 322 -14.80 -20.39 -7.41
N ALA A 323 -14.99 -19.97 -6.16
CA ALA A 323 -13.95 -19.35 -5.33
C ALA A 323 -13.56 -20.26 -4.16
N ASP A 324 -12.66 -21.21 -4.42
CA ASP A 324 -12.15 -22.12 -3.39
C ASP A 324 -10.98 -21.50 -2.59
N PHE A 325 -11.24 -21.18 -1.33
CA PHE A 325 -10.25 -20.65 -0.39
C PHE A 325 -9.68 -21.72 0.57
N SER A 326 -10.01 -23.00 0.40
CA SER A 326 -9.63 -24.09 1.31
C SER A 326 -8.12 -24.13 1.59
N SER A 327 -7.30 -24.02 0.54
CA SER A 327 -5.82 -24.02 0.69
C SER A 327 -5.28 -22.84 1.52
N TYR A 328 -5.93 -21.68 1.44
CA TYR A 328 -5.57 -20.53 2.29
C TYR A 328 -6.04 -20.72 3.73
N VAL A 329 -7.25 -21.25 3.92
CA VAL A 329 -7.81 -21.52 5.24
C VAL A 329 -6.91 -22.50 6.02
N ASP A 330 -6.50 -23.59 5.38
CA ASP A 330 -5.60 -24.57 5.97
C ASP A 330 -4.27 -23.93 6.39
N TRP A 331 -3.66 -23.16 5.49
CA TRP A 331 -2.42 -22.43 5.77
C TRP A 331 -2.58 -21.45 6.94
N LEU A 332 -3.67 -20.68 6.97
CA LEU A 332 -3.89 -19.68 8.02
C LEU A 332 -4.03 -20.35 9.39
N GLU A 333 -4.75 -21.48 9.48
CA GLU A 333 -4.86 -22.24 10.73
C GLU A 333 -3.52 -22.81 11.18
N GLU A 334 -2.72 -23.36 10.25
CA GLU A 334 -1.38 -23.85 10.54
C GLU A 334 -0.44 -22.75 11.02
N GLU A 335 -0.45 -21.59 10.37
CA GLU A 335 0.38 -20.43 10.71
C GLU A 335 0.04 -19.91 12.12
N ILE A 336 -1.25 -19.77 12.43
CA ILE A 336 -1.74 -19.27 13.74
C ILE A 336 -1.36 -20.25 14.85
N LYS A 337 -1.62 -21.56 14.66
CA LYS A 337 -1.31 -22.60 15.65
C LYS A 337 0.19 -22.80 15.81
N GLY A 338 0.95 -22.74 14.71
CA GLY A 338 2.41 -22.87 14.71
C GLY A 338 3.09 -21.77 15.52
N ARG A 339 2.53 -20.55 15.50
CA ARG A 339 2.97 -19.41 16.34
C ARG A 339 2.37 -19.42 17.75
N GLY A 340 1.40 -20.28 18.03
CA GLY A 340 0.70 -20.36 19.31
C GLY A 340 -0.22 -19.16 19.61
N VAL A 341 -0.61 -18.40 18.58
CA VAL A 341 -1.48 -17.21 18.72
C VAL A 341 -2.88 -17.60 19.20
N ASP A 342 -3.33 -18.81 18.88
CA ASP A 342 -4.59 -19.38 19.36
C ASP A 342 -4.63 -19.56 20.90
N ARG A 343 -3.46 -19.68 21.55
CA ARG A 343 -3.35 -20.02 22.99
C ARG A 343 -2.77 -18.91 23.84
N TYR A 344 -1.75 -18.22 23.32
CA TYR A 344 -0.91 -17.33 24.11
C TYR A 344 -1.19 -15.84 23.85
N TYR A 345 -2.20 -15.53 23.03
CA TYR A 345 -2.53 -14.15 22.71
C TYR A 345 -3.06 -13.41 23.95
N ILE A 346 -2.55 -12.20 24.18
CA ILE A 346 -3.00 -11.30 25.22
C ILE A 346 -3.69 -10.10 24.57
N PRO A 347 -4.98 -9.84 24.86
CA PRO A 347 -5.71 -8.70 24.31
C PRO A 347 -5.04 -7.38 24.64
N LEU A 348 -5.06 -6.44 23.68
CA LEU A 348 -4.45 -5.12 23.81
C LEU A 348 -5.50 -4.02 23.93
N GLY A 349 -5.19 -3.01 24.74
CA GLY A 349 -5.90 -1.74 24.71
C GLY A 349 -5.57 -0.97 23.44
N CYS A 350 -6.42 -0.03 23.06
CA CYS A 350 -6.14 0.87 21.95
C CYS A 350 -6.71 2.26 22.18
N ARG A 351 -6.20 3.23 21.44
CA ARG A 351 -6.61 4.63 21.49
C ARG A 351 -6.84 5.18 20.10
N GLN A 352 -7.81 6.09 19.98
CA GLN A 352 -8.17 6.73 18.72
C GLN A 352 -8.24 8.23 18.96
N ASP A 353 -7.48 9.01 18.20
CA ASP A 353 -7.58 10.47 18.24
C ASP A 353 -8.93 10.91 17.66
N ASP A 354 -9.69 11.70 18.42
CA ASP A 354 -10.85 12.43 17.92
C ASP A 354 -10.36 13.69 17.21
N ILE A 355 -10.39 13.68 15.88
CA ILE A 355 -9.88 14.76 15.05
C ILE A 355 -11.05 15.58 14.52
N ASP A 356 -11.02 16.88 14.74
CA ASP A 356 -11.95 17.82 14.13
C ASP A 356 -11.88 17.72 12.60
N PRO A 357 -12.97 17.35 11.91
CA PRO A 357 -12.95 17.16 10.46
C PRO A 357 -12.62 18.45 9.69
N LEU A 358 -12.96 19.63 10.23
CA LEU A 358 -12.72 20.93 9.59
C LEU A 358 -11.33 21.49 9.93
N THR A 359 -10.93 21.42 11.21
CA THR A 359 -9.68 22.05 11.66
C THR A 359 -8.48 21.10 11.65
N GLN A 360 -8.72 19.79 11.47
CA GLN A 360 -7.71 18.72 11.52
C GLN A 360 -6.86 18.79 12.80
N ARG A 361 -7.49 19.22 13.90
CA ARG A 361 -6.90 19.27 15.24
C ARG A 361 -7.50 18.19 16.11
N ILE A 362 -6.67 17.61 16.96
CA ILE A 362 -7.09 16.62 17.96
C ILE A 362 -7.95 17.36 19.00
N ARG A 363 -9.22 16.99 19.11
CA ARG A 363 -10.19 17.46 20.10
C ARG A 363 -10.09 16.67 21.40
N GLY A 364 -9.74 15.39 21.31
CA GLY A 364 -9.58 14.47 22.43
C GLY A 364 -9.05 13.12 21.98
N GLU A 365 -8.92 12.19 22.92
CA GLU A 365 -8.48 10.82 22.68
C GLU A 365 -9.55 9.87 23.22
N ASN A 366 -10.07 8.99 22.36
CA ASN A 366 -10.96 7.90 22.74
C ASN A 366 -10.12 6.69 23.14
N ARG A 367 -10.27 6.21 24.38
CA ARG A 367 -9.51 5.07 24.90
C ARG A 367 -10.39 3.84 25.07
N TYR A 368 -9.92 2.71 24.56
CA TYR A 368 -10.56 1.39 24.62
C TYR A 368 -9.66 0.46 25.43
N PRO A 369 -9.87 0.35 26.75
CA PRO A 369 -9.02 -0.47 27.60
C PRO A 369 -9.29 -1.96 27.36
N GLU A 370 -8.29 -2.80 27.65
CA GLU A 370 -8.33 -4.23 27.37
C GLU A 370 -9.42 -4.97 28.16
N ASP A 371 -9.69 -4.53 29.39
CA ASP A 371 -10.72 -5.10 30.27
C ASP A 371 -12.15 -4.88 29.75
N LYS A 372 -12.34 -3.93 28.83
CA LYS A 372 -13.61 -3.63 28.16
C LYS A 372 -13.64 -4.11 26.71
N GLY A 373 -12.73 -5.01 26.34
CA GLY A 373 -12.65 -5.65 25.04
C GLY A 373 -11.68 -5.02 24.04
N GLY A 374 -10.95 -3.97 24.44
CA GLY A 374 -9.78 -3.46 23.72
C GLY A 374 -9.95 -3.24 22.21
N ILE A 375 -8.89 -3.56 21.48
CA ILE A 375 -8.85 -3.47 20.02
C ILE A 375 -9.88 -4.39 19.34
N GLU A 376 -10.16 -5.57 19.89
CA GLU A 376 -11.11 -6.52 19.30
C GLU A 376 -12.54 -5.96 19.29
N ARG A 377 -12.92 -5.28 20.37
CA ARG A 377 -14.21 -4.57 20.44
C ARG A 377 -14.27 -3.43 19.46
N TYR A 378 -13.21 -2.63 19.38
CA TYR A 378 -13.14 -1.51 18.45
C TYR A 378 -13.31 -1.99 17.00
N ILE A 379 -12.57 -3.01 16.58
CA ILE A 379 -12.65 -3.56 15.23
C ILE A 379 -14.00 -4.23 14.97
N ARG A 380 -14.61 -4.88 15.97
CA ARG A 380 -15.99 -5.41 15.82
C ARG A 380 -17.02 -4.30 15.59
N GLN A 381 -16.89 -3.17 16.29
CA GLN A 381 -17.77 -2.01 16.10
C GLN A 381 -17.55 -1.38 14.73
N TRP A 382 -16.29 -1.21 14.31
CA TRP A 382 -15.92 -0.74 12.98
C TRP A 382 -16.43 -1.68 11.87
N LEU A 383 -16.34 -2.99 12.05
CA LEU A 383 -16.80 -3.97 11.07
C LEU A 383 -18.32 -3.89 10.86
N ALA A 384 -19.06 -3.61 11.93
CA ALA A 384 -20.52 -3.43 11.90
C ALA A 384 -20.97 -2.06 11.36
N ASP A 385 -20.09 -1.07 11.33
CA ASP A 385 -20.38 0.26 10.81
C ASP A 385 -20.27 0.29 9.28
N GLU A 386 -21.39 0.36 8.57
CA GLU A 386 -21.38 0.33 7.10
C GLU A 386 -20.71 1.54 6.45
N THR A 387 -20.51 2.65 7.17
CA THR A 387 -19.93 3.90 6.62
C THR A 387 -18.41 3.93 6.63
N LYS A 388 -17.77 2.88 7.17
CA LYS A 388 -16.33 2.83 7.40
C LYS A 388 -15.70 1.63 6.73
N GLU A 389 -14.99 1.83 5.65
CA GLU A 389 -14.43 0.74 4.85
C GLU A 389 -12.96 0.43 5.19
N HIS A 390 -12.26 1.37 5.85
CA HIS A 390 -10.83 1.24 6.16
C HIS A 390 -10.47 1.61 7.61
N VAL A 391 -9.60 0.82 8.22
CA VAL A 391 -8.96 1.14 9.50
C VAL A 391 -7.46 0.87 9.45
N SER A 392 -6.68 1.85 9.89
CA SER A 392 -5.22 1.71 10.07
C SER A 392 -4.92 1.43 11.54
N VAL A 393 -4.34 0.27 11.83
CA VAL A 393 -3.88 -0.13 13.16
C VAL A 393 -2.41 0.23 13.32
N LEU A 394 -2.16 1.27 14.10
CA LEU A 394 -0.85 1.84 14.36
C LEU A 394 -0.27 1.31 15.67
N GLY A 395 1.04 1.44 15.81
CA GLY A 395 1.74 1.17 17.06
C GLY A 395 3.24 1.10 16.82
N GLU A 396 4.02 1.28 17.88
CA GLU A 396 5.48 1.16 17.82
C GLU A 396 5.94 -0.24 17.36
N PHE A 397 7.24 -0.37 17.08
CA PHE A 397 7.87 -1.66 16.85
C PHE A 397 7.67 -2.60 18.05
N GLY A 398 7.25 -3.84 17.78
CA GLY A 398 7.11 -4.88 18.80
C GLY A 398 5.83 -4.82 19.64
N THR A 399 4.91 -3.87 19.40
CA THR A 399 3.63 -3.72 20.13
C THR A 399 2.60 -4.84 19.83
N GLY A 400 2.93 -5.82 18.98
CA GLY A 400 2.06 -6.98 18.74
C GLY A 400 1.03 -6.83 17.61
N LYS A 401 1.21 -5.88 16.67
CA LYS A 401 0.34 -5.69 15.49
C LYS A 401 0.05 -6.98 14.72
N THR A 402 1.10 -7.72 14.35
CA THR A 402 0.96 -9.02 13.66
C THR A 402 0.23 -10.06 14.51
N TRP A 403 0.49 -10.12 15.82
CA TRP A 403 -0.22 -11.02 16.73
C TRP A 403 -1.72 -10.68 16.82
N PHE A 404 -2.05 -9.39 16.89
CA PHE A 404 -3.42 -8.91 16.85
C PHE A 404 -4.11 -9.32 15.54
N VAL A 405 -3.47 -9.09 14.39
CA VAL A 405 -4.01 -9.48 13.07
C VAL A 405 -4.29 -10.98 13.01
N LEU A 406 -3.33 -11.81 13.39
CA LEU A 406 -3.47 -13.26 13.37
C LEU A 406 -4.54 -13.75 14.35
N HIS A 407 -4.62 -13.15 15.54
CA HIS A 407 -5.66 -13.47 16.51
C HIS A 407 -7.05 -13.07 16.02
N TYR A 408 -7.19 -11.87 15.44
CA TYR A 408 -8.48 -11.42 14.90
C TYR A 408 -8.91 -12.28 13.71
N ALA A 409 -7.97 -12.63 12.82
CA ALA A 409 -8.20 -13.58 11.75
C ALA A 409 -8.62 -14.96 12.27
N TRP A 410 -8.01 -15.44 13.37
CA TRP A 410 -8.38 -16.70 14.03
C TRP A 410 -9.85 -16.68 14.45
N ILE A 411 -10.27 -15.70 15.26
CA ILE A 411 -11.64 -15.66 15.80
C ILE A 411 -12.68 -15.51 14.69
N THR A 412 -12.37 -14.72 13.64
CA THR A 412 -13.27 -14.54 12.49
C THR A 412 -13.33 -15.80 11.63
N LEU A 413 -12.21 -16.49 11.44
CA LEU A 413 -12.17 -17.75 10.70
C LEU A 413 -12.95 -18.86 11.42
N GLN A 414 -12.85 -18.95 12.75
CA GLN A 414 -13.66 -19.92 13.50
C GLN A 414 -15.15 -19.63 13.34
N ALA A 415 -15.57 -18.37 13.45
CA ALA A 415 -16.95 -17.98 13.20
C ALA A 415 -17.39 -18.29 11.76
N TYR A 416 -16.51 -18.10 10.77
CA TYR A 416 -16.74 -18.46 9.37
C TYR A 416 -17.00 -19.97 9.20
N LYS A 417 -16.15 -20.81 9.82
CA LYS A 417 -16.28 -22.27 9.75
C LYS A 417 -17.56 -22.76 10.42
N THR A 418 -17.87 -22.26 11.62
CA THR A 418 -19.12 -22.59 12.31
C THR A 418 -20.33 -22.19 11.46
N ALA A 419 -20.35 -20.99 10.88
CA ALA A 419 -21.45 -20.57 10.01
C ALA A 419 -21.59 -21.46 8.76
N LYS A 420 -20.47 -21.87 8.15
CA LYS A 420 -20.44 -22.79 7.03
C LYS A 420 -20.97 -24.18 7.39
N GLU A 421 -20.58 -24.72 8.54
CA GLU A 421 -21.06 -26.03 9.04
C GLU A 421 -22.55 -26.02 9.41
N GLU A 422 -23.02 -24.93 10.01
CA GLU A 422 -24.42 -24.74 10.41
C GLU A 422 -25.34 -24.33 9.25
N GLY A 423 -24.79 -24.01 8.08
CA GLY A 423 -25.55 -23.53 6.92
C GLY A 423 -26.24 -22.20 7.18
N THR A 424 -25.58 -21.29 7.91
CA THR A 424 -26.04 -19.92 8.19
C THR A 424 -25.21 -18.90 7.40
N GLU A 425 -25.64 -17.64 7.42
CA GLU A 425 -24.93 -16.55 6.74
C GLU A 425 -23.49 -16.43 7.25
N ARG A 426 -22.53 -16.55 6.33
CA ARG A 426 -21.12 -16.54 6.70
C ARG A 426 -20.63 -15.12 6.94
N PRO A 427 -19.86 -14.88 8.03
CA PRO A 427 -19.13 -13.62 8.17
C PRO A 427 -18.10 -13.45 7.05
N ARG A 428 -17.47 -12.27 6.99
CA ARG A 428 -16.34 -12.01 6.07
C ARG A 428 -15.20 -13.00 6.30
N LEU A 429 -14.71 -13.62 5.24
CA LEU A 429 -13.50 -14.43 5.28
C LEU A 429 -12.26 -13.53 5.47
N PRO A 430 -11.45 -13.71 6.53
CA PRO A 430 -10.27 -12.87 6.76
C PRO A 430 -9.12 -13.31 5.85
N LEU A 431 -8.60 -12.39 5.03
CA LEU A 431 -7.44 -12.58 4.17
C LEU A 431 -6.23 -11.79 4.71
N VAL A 432 -5.30 -12.48 5.38
CA VAL A 432 -4.10 -11.91 5.97
C VAL A 432 -2.97 -11.88 4.94
N ILE A 433 -2.64 -10.69 4.47
CA ILE A 433 -1.64 -10.44 3.44
C ILE A 433 -0.42 -9.77 4.12
N THR A 434 0.64 -10.55 4.35
CA THR A 434 1.91 -10.03 4.87
C THR A 434 2.63 -9.24 3.77
N LEU A 435 2.65 -7.91 3.90
CA LEU A 435 3.17 -7.00 2.90
C LEU A 435 4.69 -7.13 2.68
N ARG A 436 5.42 -7.64 3.67
CA ARG A 436 6.86 -7.97 3.55
C ARG A 436 7.16 -8.85 2.34
N ASP A 437 6.30 -9.83 2.07
CA ASP A 437 6.50 -10.82 1.00
C ASP A 437 6.45 -10.17 -0.39
N TYR A 438 5.86 -8.97 -0.47
CA TYR A 438 5.60 -8.24 -1.70
C TYR A 438 6.29 -6.87 -1.76
N ALA A 439 7.37 -6.66 -0.98
CA ALA A 439 8.08 -5.38 -0.92
C ALA A 439 8.64 -4.85 -2.27
N LYS A 440 8.69 -5.70 -3.31
CA LYS A 440 9.09 -5.31 -4.68
C LYS A 440 7.92 -5.08 -5.63
N ALA A 441 6.68 -5.41 -5.21
CA ALA A 441 5.51 -5.20 -6.03
C ALA A 441 5.27 -3.70 -6.20
N LEU A 442 4.99 -3.30 -7.45
CA LEU A 442 4.77 -1.89 -7.81
C LEU A 442 3.30 -1.48 -7.72
N ASP A 443 2.38 -2.44 -7.64
CA ASP A 443 0.93 -2.23 -7.63
C ASP A 443 0.20 -3.34 -6.84
N LEU A 444 -1.07 -3.08 -6.52
CA LEU A 444 -1.95 -4.00 -5.79
C LEU A 444 -2.22 -5.30 -6.57
N GLU A 445 -2.31 -5.25 -7.90
CA GLU A 445 -2.60 -6.43 -8.71
C GLU A 445 -1.50 -7.49 -8.56
N ASN A 446 -0.24 -7.08 -8.53
CA ASN A 446 0.89 -7.98 -8.30
C ASN A 446 0.89 -8.56 -6.87
N VAL A 447 0.50 -7.78 -5.87
CA VAL A 447 0.34 -8.27 -4.48
C VAL A 447 -0.72 -9.36 -4.42
N LEU A 448 -1.91 -9.10 -5.00
CA LEU A 448 -3.02 -10.04 -5.02
C LEU A 448 -2.70 -11.29 -5.86
N ALA A 449 -2.06 -11.11 -7.02
CA ALA A 449 -1.66 -12.24 -7.86
C ALA A 449 -0.63 -13.13 -7.15
N GLY A 450 0.36 -12.53 -6.49
CA GLY A 450 1.33 -13.25 -5.67
C GLY A 450 0.67 -13.99 -4.50
N PHE A 451 -0.29 -13.35 -3.84
CA PHE A 451 -1.03 -13.95 -2.74
C PHE A 451 -1.91 -15.12 -3.19
N PHE A 452 -2.82 -14.90 -4.14
CA PHE A 452 -3.76 -15.93 -4.58
C PHE A 452 -3.06 -17.04 -5.35
N PHE A 453 -2.35 -16.74 -6.44
CA PHE A 453 -1.83 -17.77 -7.33
C PHE A 453 -0.53 -18.40 -6.82
N THR A 454 0.44 -17.58 -6.40
CA THR A 454 1.79 -18.08 -6.08
C THR A 454 1.85 -18.69 -4.69
N LYS A 455 1.30 -18.01 -3.69
CA LYS A 455 1.42 -18.43 -2.27
C LYS A 455 0.36 -19.45 -1.88
N HIS A 456 -0.90 -19.24 -2.28
CA HIS A 456 -2.03 -20.06 -1.80
C HIS A 456 -2.69 -20.93 -2.87
N ASN A 457 -2.21 -20.90 -4.12
CA ASN A 457 -2.73 -21.70 -5.25
C ASN A 457 -4.26 -21.55 -5.47
N ILE A 458 -4.80 -20.37 -5.17
CA ILE A 458 -6.20 -20.01 -5.40
C ILE A 458 -6.32 -19.49 -6.83
N ARG A 459 -7.22 -20.09 -7.62
CA ARG A 459 -7.50 -19.67 -8.99
C ARG A 459 -8.61 -18.63 -9.03
N LEU A 460 -8.28 -17.38 -8.70
CA LEU A 460 -9.24 -16.28 -8.66
C LEU A 460 -8.92 -15.23 -9.72
N THR A 461 -9.89 -14.84 -10.54
CA THR A 461 -9.71 -13.70 -11.44
C THR A 461 -9.87 -12.38 -10.67
N SER A 462 -9.26 -11.30 -11.15
CA SER A 462 -9.41 -9.97 -10.53
C SER A 462 -10.86 -9.49 -10.50
N LYS A 463 -11.68 -9.86 -11.50
CA LYS A 463 -13.12 -9.58 -11.52
C LYS A 463 -13.83 -10.24 -10.33
N VAL A 464 -13.63 -11.55 -10.15
CA VAL A 464 -14.24 -12.32 -9.06
C VAL A 464 -13.79 -11.79 -7.70
N PHE A 465 -12.49 -11.50 -7.53
CA PHE A 465 -11.98 -10.89 -6.31
C PHE A 465 -12.69 -9.57 -5.98
N ASN A 466 -12.77 -8.65 -6.96
CA ASN A 466 -13.40 -7.34 -6.77
C ASN A 466 -14.88 -7.48 -6.40
N GLN A 467 -15.58 -8.42 -7.03
CA GLN A 467 -16.99 -8.66 -6.74
C GLN A 467 -17.18 -9.22 -5.33
N LEU A 468 -16.38 -10.20 -4.90
CA LEU A 468 -16.41 -10.72 -3.52
C LEU A 468 -16.11 -9.64 -2.48
N ASN A 469 -15.17 -8.75 -2.79
CA ASN A 469 -14.82 -7.64 -1.91
C ASN A 469 -15.98 -6.63 -1.78
N ARG A 470 -16.62 -6.24 -2.89
CA ARG A 470 -17.81 -5.35 -2.91
C ARG A 470 -19.03 -5.95 -2.24
N MET A 471 -19.27 -7.24 -2.45
CA MET A 471 -20.33 -8.00 -1.79
C MET A 471 -20.10 -8.18 -0.28
N GLY A 472 -18.95 -7.74 0.22
CA GLY A 472 -18.61 -7.83 1.63
C GLY A 472 -18.39 -9.27 2.11
N LYS A 473 -17.92 -10.16 1.23
CA LYS A 473 -17.55 -11.54 1.58
C LYS A 473 -16.13 -11.66 2.12
N LEU A 474 -15.30 -10.64 1.92
CA LEU A 474 -13.89 -10.62 2.32
C LEU A 474 -13.64 -9.54 3.40
N LEU A 475 -12.70 -9.84 4.30
CA LEU A 475 -12.05 -8.91 5.21
C LEU A 475 -10.56 -8.91 4.86
N LEU A 476 -10.08 -7.85 4.24
CA LEU A 476 -8.68 -7.76 3.81
C LEU A 476 -7.84 -7.21 4.96
N ILE A 477 -6.76 -7.90 5.31
CA ILE A 477 -5.87 -7.51 6.39
C ILE A 477 -4.45 -7.44 5.87
N PHE A 478 -3.97 -6.23 5.61
CA PHE A 478 -2.62 -5.96 5.15
C PHE A 478 -1.70 -5.74 6.35
N ASP A 479 -0.80 -6.69 6.61
CA ASP A 479 0.11 -6.64 7.76
C ASP A 479 1.52 -6.18 7.35
N GLY A 480 2.06 -5.19 8.07
CA GLY A 480 3.45 -4.76 7.95
C GLY A 480 3.71 -3.74 6.83
N PHE A 481 2.89 -2.69 6.72
CA PHE A 481 3.08 -1.65 5.69
C PHE A 481 4.45 -0.96 5.78
N ASP A 482 4.96 -0.76 7.00
CA ASP A 482 6.28 -0.19 7.25
C ASP A 482 7.41 -1.00 6.62
N GLU A 483 7.22 -2.30 6.42
CA GLU A 483 8.23 -3.21 5.89
C GLU A 483 8.37 -3.10 4.36
N MET A 484 7.30 -2.69 3.67
CA MET A 484 7.38 -2.21 2.28
C MET A 484 7.98 -0.80 2.20
N ALA A 485 7.76 0.02 3.23
CA ALA A 485 8.17 1.42 3.27
C ALA A 485 9.66 1.63 3.65
N ALA A 486 10.32 0.64 4.25
CA ALA A 486 11.64 0.79 4.88
C ALA A 486 12.81 1.14 3.93
N ARG A 487 12.62 1.09 2.61
CA ARG A 487 13.67 1.36 1.61
C ARG A 487 13.27 2.36 0.52
N VAL A 488 12.13 3.02 0.69
CA VAL A 488 11.55 3.92 -0.31
C VAL A 488 11.49 5.34 0.22
N ASP A 489 11.49 6.33 -0.67
CA ASP A 489 11.31 7.71 -0.25
C ASP A 489 9.86 7.98 0.23
N ARG A 490 9.64 9.12 0.90
CA ARG A 490 8.32 9.49 1.45
C ARG A 490 7.23 9.50 0.37
N GLN A 491 7.57 9.88 -0.87
CA GLN A 491 6.60 9.95 -1.96
C GLN A 491 6.19 8.55 -2.42
N GLN A 492 7.15 7.64 -2.57
CA GLN A 492 6.90 6.26 -2.95
C GLN A 492 6.15 5.50 -1.84
N MET A 493 6.43 5.77 -0.56
CA MET A 493 5.60 5.25 0.54
C MET A 493 4.14 5.72 0.41
N ILE A 494 3.91 7.01 0.17
CA ILE A 494 2.57 7.57 -0.05
C ILE A 494 1.91 6.86 -1.25
N ASN A 495 2.62 6.73 -2.37
CA ASN A 495 2.10 6.04 -3.55
C ASN A 495 1.73 4.58 -3.25
N ASN A 496 2.56 3.84 -2.50
CA ASN A 496 2.26 2.47 -2.11
C ASN A 496 1.02 2.37 -1.21
N PHE A 497 0.84 3.32 -0.29
CA PHE A 497 -0.40 3.41 0.50
C PHE A 497 -1.62 3.60 -0.40
N TRP A 498 -1.52 4.48 -1.39
CA TRP A 498 -2.59 4.73 -2.36
C TRP A 498 -2.90 3.52 -3.22
N GLU A 499 -1.89 2.78 -3.67
CA GLU A 499 -2.09 1.54 -4.42
C GLU A 499 -2.88 0.52 -3.61
N LEU A 500 -2.59 0.37 -2.31
CA LEU A 500 -3.35 -0.51 -1.43
C LEU A 500 -4.76 0.02 -1.14
N ALA A 501 -4.92 1.34 -1.00
CA ALA A 501 -6.21 1.97 -0.76
C ALA A 501 -7.22 1.78 -1.91
N LYS A 502 -6.77 1.45 -3.13
CA LYS A 502 -7.66 1.11 -4.27
C LYS A 502 -8.60 -0.07 -4.01
N VAL A 503 -8.29 -0.90 -3.02
CA VAL A 503 -9.16 -2.01 -2.63
C VAL A 503 -10.36 -1.56 -1.78
N VAL A 504 -10.30 -0.34 -1.26
CA VAL A 504 -11.34 0.27 -0.43
C VAL A 504 -12.42 0.84 -1.35
N VAL A 505 -13.50 0.08 -1.49
CA VAL A 505 -14.69 0.40 -2.26
C VAL A 505 -15.94 0.24 -1.38
N PRO A 506 -17.10 0.80 -1.75
CA PRO A 506 -18.34 0.55 -1.02
C PRO A 506 -18.57 -0.96 -0.81
N GLY A 507 -18.86 -1.35 0.43
CA GLY A 507 -19.08 -2.73 0.86
C GLY A 507 -17.80 -3.50 1.27
N SER A 508 -16.61 -2.97 0.95
CA SER A 508 -15.34 -3.57 1.37
C SER A 508 -14.99 -3.26 2.83
N LYS A 509 -14.11 -4.08 3.41
CA LYS A 509 -13.52 -3.86 4.74
C LYS A 509 -12.03 -4.19 4.68
N ALA A 510 -11.19 -3.20 4.94
CA ALA A 510 -9.74 -3.33 4.93
C ALA A 510 -9.13 -2.86 6.26
N ILE A 511 -8.24 -3.69 6.81
CA ILE A 511 -7.37 -3.37 7.94
C ILE A 511 -5.95 -3.23 7.40
N LEU A 512 -5.25 -2.17 7.79
CA LEU A 512 -3.83 -1.96 7.47
C LEU A 512 -3.03 -1.80 8.75
N THR A 513 -1.99 -2.59 8.97
CA THR A 513 -1.07 -2.38 10.09
C THR A 513 0.16 -1.58 9.67
N CYS A 514 0.58 -0.63 10.50
CA CYS A 514 1.76 0.18 10.24
C CYS A 514 2.44 0.62 11.55
N ARG A 515 3.73 0.95 11.49
CA ARG A 515 4.39 1.68 12.57
C ARG A 515 3.94 3.14 12.60
N THR A 516 3.68 3.66 13.80
CA THR A 516 3.19 5.03 14.00
C THR A 516 4.12 6.06 13.33
N GLU A 517 5.43 5.87 13.43
CA GLU A 517 6.46 6.76 12.87
C GLU A 517 6.61 6.68 11.34
N HIS A 518 6.11 5.62 10.72
CA HIS A 518 6.17 5.41 9.26
C HIS A 518 4.84 5.67 8.56
N PHE A 519 3.77 5.97 9.31
CA PHE A 519 2.49 6.26 8.71
C PHE A 519 2.53 7.65 8.03
N PRO A 520 2.11 7.77 6.75
CA PRO A 520 2.02 9.07 6.08
C PRO A 520 1.21 10.06 6.92
N ASP A 521 1.63 11.34 6.98
CA ASP A 521 0.89 12.38 7.69
C ASP A 521 -0.58 12.33 7.28
N ALA A 522 -1.43 11.93 8.22
CA ALA A 522 -2.85 11.67 8.00
C ALA A 522 -3.59 12.88 7.40
N LYS A 523 -3.03 14.09 7.52
CA LYS A 523 -3.58 15.34 6.95
C LYS A 523 -3.51 15.39 5.43
N GLU A 524 -2.43 14.90 4.80
CA GLU A 524 -2.30 14.88 3.33
C GLU A 524 -3.10 13.70 2.75
N GLY A 525 -3.02 12.51 3.36
CA GLY A 525 -3.73 11.31 2.92
C GLY A 525 -5.26 11.39 3.04
N ARG A 526 -5.79 11.87 4.20
CA ARG A 526 -7.25 11.96 4.42
C ARG A 526 -7.91 13.05 3.60
N ALA A 527 -7.24 14.19 3.39
CA ALA A 527 -7.78 15.28 2.59
C ALA A 527 -7.89 14.90 1.11
N LEU A 528 -6.89 14.18 0.59
CA LEU A 528 -6.89 13.66 -0.78
C LEU A 528 -7.91 12.52 -0.94
N LEU A 529 -8.02 11.58 0.00
CA LEU A 529 -9.03 10.50 -0.05
C LEU A 529 -10.44 11.08 -0.01
N ASN A 530 -10.73 11.96 0.94
CA ASN A 530 -12.04 12.59 1.03
C ASN A 530 -12.35 13.45 -0.19
N ALA A 531 -11.35 14.04 -0.86
CA ALA A 531 -11.55 14.81 -2.09
C ALA A 531 -11.74 13.91 -3.33
N GLU A 532 -11.00 12.81 -3.43
CA GLU A 532 -11.07 11.83 -4.50
C GLU A 532 -12.37 11.02 -4.46
N LEU A 533 -12.76 10.62 -3.25
CA LEU A 533 -14.01 9.92 -2.98
C LEU A 533 -15.23 10.81 -3.22
N LYS A 534 -15.21 12.09 -2.77
CA LYS A 534 -16.26 13.07 -3.11
C LYS A 534 -16.44 13.26 -4.62
N ALA A 535 -15.35 13.28 -5.38
CA ALA A 535 -15.42 13.40 -6.83
C ALA A 535 -15.95 12.12 -7.52
N SER A 536 -15.76 10.94 -6.90
CA SER A 536 -16.33 9.67 -7.39
C SER A 536 -17.79 9.48 -6.98
N THR A 537 -18.21 10.07 -5.85
CA THR A 537 -19.57 10.02 -5.31
C THR A 537 -20.47 11.16 -5.74
N ASP A 538 -20.04 12.07 -6.64
CA ASP A 538 -20.93 13.09 -7.22
C ASP A 538 -22.18 12.49 -7.91
N ASN A 539 -22.18 11.18 -8.23
CA ASN A 539 -23.33 10.43 -8.74
C ASN A 539 -23.93 9.40 -7.75
N LEU A 540 -23.39 9.28 -6.53
CA LEU A 540 -23.85 8.35 -5.49
C LEU A 540 -24.31 9.15 -4.27
N THR A 541 -25.53 8.94 -3.81
CA THR A 541 -26.16 9.66 -2.68
C THR A 541 -25.56 9.32 -1.30
N GLY A 542 -24.34 8.78 -1.23
CA GLY A 542 -23.69 8.29 -0.02
C GLY A 542 -22.51 9.15 0.46
N GLU A 543 -22.21 9.07 1.76
CA GLU A 543 -21.01 9.68 2.35
C GLU A 543 -19.73 9.00 1.82
N PRO A 544 -18.63 9.75 1.59
CA PRO A 544 -17.37 9.17 1.12
C PRO A 544 -16.76 8.22 2.20
N PRO A 545 -16.06 7.14 1.79
CA PRO A 545 -15.40 6.22 2.70
C PRO A 545 -14.56 6.92 3.77
N GLN A 546 -14.81 6.58 5.04
CA GLN A 546 -14.11 7.17 6.16
C GLN A 546 -12.89 6.32 6.55
N PHE A 547 -11.72 6.97 6.61
CA PHE A 547 -10.47 6.35 7.04
C PHE A 547 -10.25 6.57 8.53
N GLU A 548 -10.27 5.48 9.28
CA GLU A 548 -9.95 5.52 10.70
C GLU A 548 -8.50 5.13 10.97
N SER A 549 -7.93 5.69 12.04
CA SER A 549 -6.66 5.26 12.59
C SER A 549 -6.81 5.01 14.07
N VAL A 550 -6.34 3.86 14.53
CA VAL A 550 -6.33 3.48 15.93
C VAL A 550 -4.91 3.07 16.29
N GLU A 551 -4.43 3.43 17.47
CA GLU A 551 -3.10 3.09 17.95
C GLU A 551 -3.19 2.06 19.07
N LEU A 552 -2.41 0.98 18.98
CA LEU A 552 -2.30 -0.04 20.00
C LEU A 552 -1.51 0.48 21.20
N GLU A 553 -1.99 0.16 22.39
CA GLU A 553 -1.28 0.43 23.63
C GLU A 553 -0.24 -0.65 23.93
N LYS A 554 0.77 -0.29 24.73
CA LYS A 554 1.76 -1.22 25.25
C LYS A 554 1.15 -2.13 26.31
N PHE A 555 1.80 -3.27 26.60
CA PHE A 555 1.38 -4.11 27.70
C PHE A 555 1.49 -3.38 29.04
N ASN A 556 0.40 -3.43 29.80
CA ASN A 556 0.39 -3.07 31.21
C ASN A 556 0.99 -4.19 32.06
N ARG A 557 1.22 -3.90 33.35
CA ARG A 557 1.85 -4.83 34.29
C ARG A 557 1.13 -6.17 34.40
N ASP A 558 -0.19 -6.19 34.32
CA ASP A 558 -0.99 -7.42 34.43
C ASP A 558 -0.97 -8.25 33.14
N GLN A 559 -0.86 -7.60 31.98
CA GLN A 559 -0.63 -8.26 30.70
C GLN A 559 0.78 -8.87 30.65
N ILE A 560 1.81 -8.13 31.10
CA ILE A 560 3.20 -8.63 31.22
C ILE A 560 3.24 -9.88 32.12
N ARG A 561 2.60 -9.82 33.29
CA ARG A 561 2.50 -10.99 34.18
C ARG A 561 1.89 -12.19 33.45
N ARG A 562 0.72 -12.01 32.83
CA ARG A 562 0.00 -13.07 32.12
C ARG A 562 0.83 -13.72 31.01
N VAL A 563 1.48 -12.91 30.17
CA VAL A 563 2.27 -13.45 29.04
C VAL A 563 3.49 -14.22 29.53
N LEU A 564 4.17 -13.76 30.58
CA LEU A 564 5.33 -14.45 31.15
C LEU A 564 4.91 -15.77 31.82
N SER A 565 3.77 -15.80 32.50
CA SER A 565 3.23 -17.01 33.16
C SER A 565 2.95 -18.17 32.19
N PHE A 566 2.90 -17.94 30.88
CA PHE A 566 2.79 -19.03 29.91
C PHE A 566 4.06 -19.88 29.79
N LYS A 567 5.22 -19.30 30.08
CA LYS A 567 6.53 -19.92 29.82
C LYS A 567 7.49 -19.88 31.02
N ALA A 568 7.15 -19.15 32.09
CA ALA A 568 7.98 -19.00 33.28
C ALA A 568 7.18 -19.30 34.57
N ASP A 569 7.89 -19.69 35.62
CA ASP A 569 7.32 -19.91 36.95
C ASP A 569 7.08 -18.59 37.72
N GLU A 570 6.29 -18.65 38.79
CA GLU A 570 5.88 -17.45 39.54
C GLU A 570 7.08 -16.66 40.10
N ALA A 571 8.13 -17.35 40.54
CA ALA A 571 9.35 -16.73 41.04
C ALA A 571 10.05 -15.88 39.97
N THR A 572 10.20 -16.45 38.76
CA THR A 572 10.82 -15.76 37.62
C THR A 572 9.98 -14.58 37.14
N VAL A 573 8.65 -14.74 37.10
CA VAL A 573 7.75 -13.64 36.72
C VAL A 573 7.88 -12.47 37.68
N GLU A 574 7.90 -12.71 38.99
CA GLU A 574 8.10 -11.65 39.98
C GLU A 574 9.50 -11.02 39.90
N GLN A 575 10.54 -11.80 39.59
CA GLN A 575 11.88 -11.27 39.36
C GLN A 575 11.89 -10.29 38.17
N ILE A 576 11.28 -10.64 37.04
CA ILE A 576 11.17 -9.77 35.87
C ILE A 576 10.36 -8.51 36.20
N LEU A 577 9.21 -8.65 36.86
CA LEU A 577 8.32 -7.52 37.18
C LEU A 577 8.91 -6.54 38.20
N ASN A 578 9.81 -7.01 39.07
CA ASN A 578 10.49 -6.17 40.06
C ASN A 578 11.74 -5.46 39.48
N ASN A 579 12.25 -5.91 38.34
CA ASN A 579 13.30 -5.21 37.61
C ASN A 579 12.68 -4.19 36.64
N SER A 580 12.92 -2.89 36.88
CA SER A 580 12.35 -1.83 36.05
C SER A 580 12.76 -1.91 34.58
N GLU A 581 14.02 -2.24 34.28
CA GLU A 581 14.51 -2.31 32.90
C GLU A 581 13.89 -3.49 32.15
N LEU A 582 13.80 -4.66 32.78
CA LEU A 582 13.14 -5.82 32.17
C LEU A 582 11.64 -5.62 31.99
N ARG A 583 10.98 -5.00 32.97
CA ARG A 583 9.55 -4.69 32.90
C ARG A 583 9.28 -3.69 31.77
N ASP A 584 10.06 -2.62 31.67
CA ASP A 584 9.89 -1.61 30.62
C ASP A 584 10.16 -2.20 29.22
N LEU A 585 11.07 -3.18 29.11
CA LEU A 585 11.25 -3.95 27.88
C LEU A 585 10.04 -4.85 27.58
N ALA A 586 9.51 -5.54 28.59
CA ALA A 586 8.40 -6.47 28.47
C ALA A 586 7.05 -5.79 28.12
N GLU A 587 6.96 -4.46 28.22
CA GLU A 587 5.84 -3.68 27.68
C GLU A 587 5.60 -3.94 26.18
N ARG A 588 6.63 -4.41 25.46
CA ARG A 588 6.54 -4.80 24.05
C ARG A 588 6.45 -6.33 23.95
N PRO A 589 5.32 -6.90 23.46
CA PRO A 589 5.15 -8.35 23.33
C PRO A 589 6.33 -9.08 22.68
N LEU A 590 6.93 -8.51 21.62
CA LEU A 590 8.10 -9.11 20.94
C LEU A 590 9.31 -9.28 21.87
N MET A 591 9.50 -8.35 22.81
CA MET A 591 10.62 -8.41 23.75
C MET A 591 10.44 -9.49 24.81
N VAL A 592 9.19 -9.92 25.07
CA VAL A 592 8.90 -10.96 26.06
C VAL A 592 9.59 -12.27 25.67
N GLU A 593 9.55 -12.64 24.39
CA GLU A 593 10.22 -13.85 23.89
C GLU A 593 11.73 -13.78 24.09
N LEU A 594 12.34 -12.63 23.75
CA LEU A 594 13.78 -12.41 23.94
C LEU A 594 14.19 -12.42 25.42
N ILE A 595 13.35 -11.85 26.30
CA ILE A 595 13.58 -11.89 27.76
C ILE A 595 13.55 -13.33 28.25
N LEU A 596 12.57 -14.12 27.81
CA LEU A 596 12.43 -15.53 28.19
C LEU A 596 13.60 -16.39 27.69
N GLU A 597 14.12 -16.13 26.48
CA GLU A 597 15.31 -16.82 25.96
C GLU A 597 16.59 -16.44 26.73
N ALA A 598 16.69 -15.18 27.14
CA ALA A 598 17.82 -14.65 27.91
C ALA A 598 17.75 -14.96 29.42
N LEU A 599 16.67 -15.59 29.91
CA LEU A 599 16.45 -15.83 31.33
C LEU A 599 17.60 -16.55 32.04
N PRO A 600 18.19 -17.63 31.49
CA PRO A 600 19.25 -18.35 32.22
C PRO A 600 20.51 -17.51 32.41
N GLU A 601 20.81 -16.61 31.46
CA GLU A 601 21.89 -15.64 31.54
C GLU A 601 21.59 -14.54 32.57
N ILE A 602 20.33 -14.13 32.69
CA ILE A 602 19.84 -13.17 33.69
C ILE A 602 19.88 -13.78 35.10
N GLU A 603 19.47 -15.04 35.26
CA GLU A 603 19.54 -15.79 36.53
C GLU A 603 20.97 -15.95 37.05
N GLN A 604 21.96 -16.02 36.15
CA GLN A 604 23.38 -16.03 36.48
C GLN A 604 23.93 -14.66 36.94
N GLY A 605 23.07 -13.65 37.07
CA GLY A 605 23.43 -12.31 37.54
C GLY A 605 24.17 -11.46 36.50
N LYS A 606 24.09 -11.81 35.22
CA LYS A 606 24.68 -10.98 34.16
C LYS A 606 23.89 -9.68 34.03
N PRO A 607 24.55 -8.55 33.66
CA PRO A 607 23.86 -7.29 33.52
C PRO A 607 22.82 -7.35 32.41
N VAL A 608 21.74 -6.60 32.62
CA VAL A 608 20.55 -6.61 31.77
C VAL A 608 20.42 -5.24 31.14
N ASP A 609 20.41 -5.20 29.81
CA ASP A 609 20.02 -4.03 29.03
C ASP A 609 19.49 -4.51 27.67
N LEU A 610 18.84 -3.65 26.89
CA LEU A 610 18.25 -4.02 25.59
C LEU A 610 19.25 -4.78 24.71
N SER A 611 20.44 -4.22 24.51
CA SER A 611 21.51 -4.79 23.71
C SER A 611 21.99 -6.16 24.21
N ARG A 612 22.04 -6.35 25.54
CA ARG A 612 22.43 -7.63 26.15
C ARG A 612 21.35 -8.69 26.09
N VAL A 613 20.08 -8.33 26.27
CA VAL A 613 18.95 -9.26 26.08
C VAL A 613 18.96 -9.79 24.65
N TYR A 614 19.15 -8.91 23.66
CA TYR A 614 19.35 -9.33 22.27
C TYR A 614 20.59 -10.23 22.10
N LEU A 615 21.72 -9.87 22.71
CA LEU A 615 22.94 -10.68 22.64
C LEU A 615 22.72 -12.08 23.20
N TYR A 616 22.11 -12.20 24.38
CA TYR A 616 21.88 -13.48 25.05
C TYR A 616 20.92 -14.36 24.26
N ALA A 617 19.82 -13.78 23.73
CA ALA A 617 18.87 -14.47 22.88
C ALA A 617 19.51 -14.98 21.57
N MET A 618 20.38 -14.18 20.93
CA MET A 618 21.03 -14.56 19.67
C MET A 618 22.22 -15.52 19.80
N THR A 619 22.76 -15.72 21.00
CA THR A 619 23.87 -16.65 21.24
C THR A 619 23.44 -18.11 21.44
N ARG A 620 22.15 -18.39 21.31
CA ARG A 620 21.55 -19.73 21.33
C ARG A 620 20.89 -20.01 19.99
#